data_AF-A0A7X1M217-F1
#
_entry.id   AF-A0A7X1M217-F1
#
_cell.length_a   1.000
_cell.length_b   1.000
_cell.length_c   1.000
_cell.angle_alpha   90.00
_cell.angle_beta   90.00
_cell.angle_gamma   90.00
#
_symmetry.space_group_name_H-M   'P 1'
#
loop_
_entity.id
_entity.type
_entity.pdbx_description
1 polymer ?
#
loop_
_entity_poly.entity_id
_entity_poly.type
_entity_poly.pdbx_seq_one_letter_code
_entity_poly.pdbx_strand_id
1 'polypeptide(L)' 'MSTLPALLTDATALAAATGLTYTTTLLTVALVSVVSRNPDRRRDARATLTILVRRRPSR' A
#
# COMPACT_ATOMS: atom_id res chain seq x y z
N MET A 1 0.12 -33.31 17.53
CA MET A 1 0.33 -31.87 17.78
C MET A 1 -0.46 -31.10 16.72
N SER A 2 -1.39 -30.24 17.13
CA SER A 2 -2.22 -29.48 16.17
C SER A 2 -1.42 -28.33 15.56
N THR A 3 -1.36 -28.27 14.23
CA THR A 3 -0.64 -27.23 13.46
C THR A 3 -1.46 -25.96 13.24
N LEU A 4 -2.75 -26.01 13.56
CA LEU A 4 -3.70 -24.94 13.35
C LEU A 4 -3.32 -23.62 14.04
N PRO A 5 -2.84 -23.60 15.31
CA PRO A 5 -2.45 -22.36 15.98
C PRO A 5 -1.24 -21.68 15.31
N ALA A 6 -0.29 -22.47 14.81
CA ALA A 6 0.88 -21.96 14.09
C ALA A 6 0.45 -21.32 12.76
N LEU A 7 -0.41 -22.00 12.00
CA LEU A 7 -0.93 -21.48 10.73
C LEU A 7 -1.71 -20.16 10.91
N LEU A 8 -2.50 -20.02 11.96
CA LEU A 8 -3.21 -18.77 12.26
C LEU A 8 -2.23 -17.64 12.60
N THR A 9 -1.17 -17.95 13.35
CA THR A 9 -0.14 -16.97 13.72
C THR A 9 0.66 -16.52 12.49
N ASP A 10 1.06 -17.46 11.64
CA ASP A 10 1.79 -17.14 10.41
C ASP A 10 0.93 -16.35 9.41
N ALA A 11 -0.34 -16.73 9.26
CA ALA A 11 -1.27 -16.02 8.39
C ALA A 11 -1.53 -14.58 8.87
N THR A 12 -1.68 -14.38 10.19
CA THR A 12 -1.87 -13.05 10.77
C THR A 12 -0.60 -12.20 10.67
N ALA A 13 0.58 -12.78 10.90
CA ALA A 13 1.85 -12.11 10.71
C ALA A 13 2.05 -11.67 9.25
N LEU A 14 1.73 -12.55 8.29
CA LEU A 14 1.83 -12.25 6.86
C LEU A 14 0.83 -11.16 6.43
N ALA A 15 -0.41 -11.23 6.90
CA ALA A 15 -1.43 -10.22 6.64
C ALA A 15 -1.04 -8.85 7.22
N ALA A 16 -0.51 -8.83 8.45
CA ALA A 16 -0.02 -7.62 9.09
C ALA A 16 1.17 -7.02 8.32
N ALA A 17 2.16 -7.85 7.98
CA ALA A 17 3.33 -7.41 7.23
C ALA A 17 2.91 -6.82 5.88
N THR A 18 2.15 -7.55 5.07
CA THR A 18 1.69 -7.09 3.75
C THR A 18 0.84 -5.82 3.85
N GLY A 19 -0.07 -5.74 4.82
CA GLY A 19 -0.87 -4.54 5.08
C GLY A 19 -0.02 -3.32 5.45
N LEU A 20 0.98 -3.50 6.31
CA LEU A 20 1.91 -2.43 6.69
C LEU A 20 2.76 -1.97 5.50
N THR A 21 3.32 -2.88 4.71
CA THR A 21 4.13 -2.52 3.53
C THR A 21 3.29 -1.75 2.50
N TYR A 22 2.05 -2.16 2.28
CA TYR A 22 1.13 -1.49 1.35
C TYR A 22 0.70 -0.10 1.84
N THR A 23 0.34 0.02 3.12
CA THR A 23 -0.07 1.31 3.69
C THR A 23 1.08 2.31 3.77
N THR A 24 2.28 1.86 4.13
CA THR A 24 3.48 2.71 4.16
C THR A 24 3.89 3.19 2.77
N THR A 25 3.85 2.33 1.75
CA THR A 25 4.09 2.73 0.36
C THR A 25 3.06 3.76 -0.11
N LEU A 26 1.76 3.53 0.12
CA LEU A 26 0.72 4.51 -0.18
C LEU A 26 0.95 5.86 0.50
N LEU A 27 1.27 5.85 1.79
CA LEU A 27 1.52 7.06 2.57
C LEU A 27 2.74 7.82 2.03
N THR A 28 3.80 7.10 1.66
CA THR A 28 5.01 7.69 1.07
C THR A 28 4.69 8.39 -0.26
N VAL A 29 3.95 7.73 -1.16
CA VAL A 29 3.53 8.33 -2.44
C VAL A 29 2.61 9.53 -2.21
N ALA A 30 1.70 9.44 -1.23
CA ALA A 30 0.84 10.56 -0.85
C ALA A 30 1.64 11.76 -0.36
N LEU A 31 2.63 11.53 0.50
CA LEU A 31 3.51 12.57 1.02
C LEU A 31 4.30 13.23 -0.12
N VAL A 32 4.85 12.44 -1.05
CA VAL A 32 5.52 12.96 -2.25
C VAL A 32 4.58 13.82 -3.10
N SER A 33 3.31 13.43 -3.26
CA SER A 33 2.32 14.19 -4.03
C SER A 33 2.00 15.58 -3.44
N VAL A 34 2.20 15.74 -2.14
CA VAL A 34 1.91 16.99 -1.41
C VAL A 34 3.16 17.84 -1.25
N VAL A 35 4.29 17.23 -0.87
CA VAL A 35 5.52 17.92 -0.50
C VAL A 35 6.36 18.34 -1.71
N SER A 36 6.20 17.71 -2.88
CA SER A 36 7.02 18.09 -4.04
C SER A 36 6.72 19.53 -4.49
N ARG A 37 7.75 20.36 -4.51
CA ARG A 37 7.68 21.79 -4.88
C ARG A 37 7.40 22.00 -6.37
N ASN A 38 7.61 20.98 -7.20
CA ASN A 38 7.38 21.02 -8.65
C ASN A 38 5.94 20.59 -8.98
N PRO A 39 5.11 21.44 -9.61
CA PRO A 39 3.72 21.10 -9.94
C PRO A 39 3.57 19.85 -10.82
N ASP A 40 4.51 19.58 -11.72
CA ASP A 40 4.50 18.36 -12.55
C ASP A 40 4.69 17.09 -11.71
N ARG A 41 5.59 17.12 -10.71
CA ARG A 41 5.81 15.98 -9.80
C ARG A 41 4.62 15.71 -8.88
N ARG A 42 3.83 16.74 -8.54
CA ARG A 42 2.56 16.55 -7.79
C ARG A 42 1.52 15.84 -8.64
N ARG A 43 1.48 16.13 -9.95
CA ARG A 43 0.54 15.52 -10.89
C ARG A 43 0.83 14.04 -11.11
N ASP A 44 2.09 13.69 -11.30
CA ASP A 44 2.52 12.30 -11.44
C ASP A 44 2.24 11.48 -10.17
N ALA A 45 2.59 12.01 -9.00
CA ALA A 45 2.34 11.32 -7.74
C ALA A 45 0.83 11.13 -7.45
N ARG A 46 -0.04 12.06 -7.87
CA ARG A 46 -1.50 11.86 -7.83
C ARG A 46 -1.98 10.77 -8.79
N ALA A 47 -1.38 10.66 -9.98
CA ALA A 47 -1.68 9.59 -10.92
C ALA A 47 -1.24 8.23 -10.37
N THR A 48 -0.05 8.14 -9.76
CA THR A 48 0.43 6.92 -9.09
C THR A 48 -0.45 6.54 -7.90
N LEU A 49 -0.85 7.51 -7.06
CA LEU A 49 -1.82 7.29 -5.98
C LEU A 49 -3.16 6.81 -6.51
N THR A 50 -3.64 7.40 -7.61
CA THR A 50 -4.89 6.97 -8.25
C THR A 50 -4.76 5.52 -8.71
N ILE A 51 -3.65 5.10 -9.32
CA ILE A 51 -3.45 3.71 -9.74
C ILE A 51 -3.37 2.77 -8.53
N LEU A 52 -2.64 3.14 -7.49
CA LEU A 52 -2.48 2.32 -6.29
C LEU A 52 -3.78 2.19 -5.48
N VAL A 53 -4.53 3.27 -5.31
CA VAL A 53 -5.79 3.29 -4.53
C VAL A 53 -6.97 2.76 -5.34
N ARG A 54 -6.99 3.01 -6.65
CA ARG A 54 -8.05 2.52 -7.55
C ARG A 54 -7.74 1.06 -7.87
N ARG A 55 -8.01 0.18 -6.89
CA ARG A 55 -8.25 -1.26 -7.04
C ARG A 55 -9.45 -1.50 -7.97
N ARG A 56 -9.39 -1.05 -9.22
CA ARG A 56 -10.43 -1.37 -10.20
C ARG A 56 -9.93 -2.57 -11.00
N PRO A 57 -10.62 -3.72 -10.92
CA PRO A 57 -10.48 -4.71 -11.97
C PRO A 57 -10.97 -4.03 -13.25
N SER A 58 -10.06 -3.81 -14.19
CA SER A 58 -10.44 -3.69 -15.59
C SER A 58 -11.02 -5.04 -15.97
N ARG A 59 -12.36 -5.08 -15.94
CA ARG A 59 -13.28 -6.05 -16.54
C ARG A 59 -12.71 -7.41 -16.94
#